data_AF-A0A1I0R445-F1
#
_entry.id   AF-A0A1I0R445-F1
#
_cell.length_a   1.000
_cell.length_b   1.000
_cell.length_c   1.000
_cell.angle_alpha   90.00
_cell.angle_beta   90.00
_cell.angle_gamma   90.00
#
_symmetry.space_group_name_H-M   'P 1'
#
loop_
_entity.id
_entity.type
_entity.pdbx_description
1 polymer ?
#
loop_
_entity_poly.entity_id
_entity_poly.type
_entity_poly.pdbx_seq_one_letter_code
_entity_poly.pdbx_strand_id
1 'polypeptide(L)'
;MTDSHARTLETLRDIDARLHRLFEVVDETDETAAPPDADPLATLRRARSQVDAALLEHQRQAADDIRPGGGSCVLQWNPPGTPPRRLVLDPDSGGDGWTRRELEWTGSGWRMCGHDTVHDVAISAPAEPRYPDPVDPPTLDTLLEWIRGTWPHPDPDVLVFDSTATAEQGVVAAVDDELRYREQDSHQWYTVTDKEELYHHLQQQGQPAVQSLSETPLTRLQFTPSPLTNDDG
;
A
#
# COMPACT_ATOMS: atom_id res chain seq x y z
N MET A 1 24.75 1.82 35.65
CA MET A 1 24.96 2.03 34.19
C MET A 1 26.28 2.76 34.00
N THR A 2 27.28 2.11 33.41
CA THR A 2 28.64 2.65 33.26
C THR A 2 28.73 3.53 32.00
N ASP A 3 29.46 4.65 32.06
CA ASP A 3 29.66 5.61 30.95
C ASP A 3 30.08 4.98 29.62
N SER A 4 30.65 3.76 29.67
CA SER A 4 30.99 2.96 28.49
C SER A 4 29.76 2.49 27.71
N HIS A 5 28.64 2.15 28.37
CA HIS A 5 27.42 1.68 27.69
C HIS A 5 26.72 2.82 26.94
N ALA A 6 26.67 4.01 27.54
CA ALA A 6 26.08 5.19 26.90
C ALA A 6 26.85 5.59 25.64
N ARG A 7 28.20 5.57 25.72
CA ARG A 7 29.08 5.88 24.58
C ARG A 7 28.96 4.87 23.44
N THR A 8 28.79 3.57 23.74
CA THR A 8 28.58 2.53 22.71
C THR A 8 27.24 2.73 22.00
N LEU A 9 26.15 3.02 22.72
CA LEU A 9 24.84 3.29 22.13
C LEU A 9 24.82 4.54 21.25
N GLU A 10 25.48 5.62 21.67
CA GLU A 10 25.62 6.83 20.86
C GLU A 10 26.38 6.55 19.57
N THR A 11 27.44 5.73 19.64
CA THR A 11 28.22 5.33 18.47
C THR A 11 27.39 4.48 17.50
N LEU A 12 26.61 3.51 17.99
CA LEU A 12 25.75 2.68 17.15
C LEU A 12 24.63 3.50 16.48
N ARG A 13 24.06 4.48 17.18
CA ARG A 13 23.07 5.41 16.61
C ARG A 13 23.66 6.34 15.54
N ASP A 14 24.88 6.81 15.74
CA ASP A 14 25.61 7.60 14.72
C ASP A 14 25.90 6.75 13.48
N ILE A 15 26.27 5.48 13.66
CA ILE A 15 26.48 4.54 12.55
C ILE A 15 25.17 4.27 11.80
N ASP A 16 24.04 4.04 12.50
CA ASP A 16 22.74 3.85 11.86
C ASP A 16 22.30 5.07 11.04
N ALA A 17 22.46 6.28 11.61
CA ALA A 17 22.15 7.52 10.92
C ALA A 17 23.03 7.71 9.66
N ARG A 18 24.31 7.33 9.71
CA ARG A 18 25.22 7.38 8.56
C ARG A 18 24.86 6.34 7.50
N LEU A 19 24.53 5.11 7.90
CA LEU A 19 24.06 4.07 6.98
C LEU A 19 22.76 4.51 6.29
N HIS A 20 21.84 5.15 7.01
CA HIS A 20 20.61 5.69 6.44
C HIS A 20 20.88 6.74 5.35
N ARG A 21 21.77 7.70 5.60
CA ARG A 21 22.18 8.69 4.58
C ARG A 21 22.85 8.04 3.38
N LEU A 22 23.63 6.97 3.59
CA LEU A 22 24.23 6.22 2.48
C LEU A 22 23.17 5.49 1.64
N PHE A 23 22.10 4.99 2.25
CA PHE A 23 20.96 4.44 1.50
C PHE A 23 20.26 5.51 0.67
N GLU A 24 19.97 6.68 1.24
CA GLU A 24 19.36 7.81 0.49
C GLU A 24 20.23 8.21 -0.71
N VAL A 25 21.54 8.36 -0.53
CA VAL A 25 22.46 8.73 -1.61
C VAL A 25 22.52 7.65 -2.70
N VAL A 26 22.49 6.37 -2.34
CA VAL A 26 22.50 5.27 -3.32
C VAL A 26 21.17 5.15 -4.06
N ASP A 27 20.04 5.46 -3.41
CA ASP A 27 18.70 5.48 -4.03
C ASP A 27 18.53 6.66 -5.01
N GLU A 28 19.19 7.79 -4.74
CA GLU A 28 19.26 8.95 -5.66
C GLU A 28 20.21 8.73 -6.85
N THR A 29 21.08 7.72 -6.79
CA THR A 29 22.09 7.45 -7.83
C THR A 29 21.70 6.22 -8.66
N ASP A 30 20.61 6.32 -9.42
CA ASP A 30 20.32 5.32 -10.46
C ASP A 30 20.95 5.74 -11.81
N GLU A 31 21.49 4.76 -12.51
CA GLU A 31 22.24 4.84 -13.78
C GLU A 31 23.61 5.55 -13.72
N THR A 32 24.70 4.77 -13.57
CA THR A 32 25.66 4.45 -14.66
C THR A 32 26.93 3.78 -14.06
N ALA A 33 27.20 2.54 -14.46
CA ALA A 33 28.48 1.81 -14.35
C ALA A 33 29.00 1.42 -12.94
N ALA A 34 28.63 0.24 -12.45
CA ALA A 34 29.41 -0.51 -11.45
C ALA A 34 29.69 -1.96 -11.92
N PRO A 35 30.92 -2.49 -11.76
CA PRO A 35 31.31 -3.83 -12.18
C PRO A 35 30.70 -4.95 -11.31
N PRO A 36 30.68 -6.22 -11.80
CA PRO A 36 29.76 -7.28 -11.34
C PRO A 36 30.06 -7.96 -9.98
N ASP A 37 31.00 -7.48 -9.16
CA ASP A 37 31.49 -8.28 -8.01
C ASP A 37 31.13 -7.77 -6.60
N ALA A 38 30.40 -6.66 -6.47
CA ALA A 38 29.84 -6.28 -5.17
C ALA A 38 28.60 -5.41 -5.35
N ASP A 39 27.42 -5.97 -5.06
CA ASP A 39 26.20 -5.18 -4.91
C ASP A 39 26.34 -4.30 -3.64
N PRO A 40 26.51 -2.97 -3.79
CA PRO A 40 26.69 -2.08 -2.67
C PRO A 40 25.43 -2.02 -1.78
N LEU A 41 24.24 -2.20 -2.36
CA LEU A 41 22.99 -2.27 -1.61
C LEU A 41 22.91 -3.54 -0.76
N ALA A 42 23.32 -4.69 -1.30
CA ALA A 42 23.40 -5.92 -0.51
C ALA A 42 24.38 -5.79 0.67
N THR A 43 25.49 -5.07 0.47
CA THR A 43 26.49 -4.80 1.52
C THR A 43 25.94 -3.86 2.59
N LEU A 44 25.26 -2.77 2.19
CA LEU A 44 24.62 -1.85 3.12
C LEU A 44 23.48 -2.52 3.90
N ARG A 45 22.68 -3.37 3.26
CA ARG A 45 21.61 -4.16 3.91
C ARG A 45 22.18 -5.10 4.97
N ARG A 46 23.30 -5.77 4.66
CA ARG A 46 24.01 -6.63 5.62
C ARG A 46 24.57 -5.83 6.80
N ALA A 47 25.18 -4.66 6.54
CA ALA A 47 25.71 -3.80 7.58
C ALA A 47 24.59 -3.28 8.51
N ARG A 48 23.44 -2.87 7.96
CA ARG A 48 22.26 -2.46 8.74
C ARG A 48 21.76 -3.59 9.65
N SER A 49 21.60 -4.79 9.10
CA SER A 49 21.17 -5.96 9.88
C SER A 49 22.10 -6.27 11.07
N GLN A 50 23.42 -6.07 10.93
CA GLN A 50 24.37 -6.28 12.02
C GLN A 50 24.29 -5.19 13.09
N VAL A 51 24.09 -3.93 12.70
CA VAL A 51 23.91 -2.80 13.62
C VAL A 51 22.59 -2.93 14.38
N ASP A 52 21.52 -3.31 13.71
CA ASP A 52 20.21 -3.56 14.33
C ASP A 52 20.28 -4.69 15.37
N ALA A 53 20.99 -5.78 15.06
CA ALA A 53 21.20 -6.88 16.00
C ALA A 53 22.00 -6.45 17.25
N ALA A 54 23.05 -5.64 17.08
CA ALA A 54 23.84 -5.12 18.20
C ALA A 54 23.07 -4.10 19.04
N LEU A 55 22.27 -3.24 18.41
CA LEU A 55 21.36 -2.32 19.10
C LEU A 55 20.30 -3.08 19.90
N LEU A 56 19.76 -4.17 19.35
CA LEU A 56 18.81 -5.04 20.03
C LEU A 56 19.41 -5.74 21.25
N GLU A 57 20.63 -6.29 21.14
CA GLU A 57 21.32 -6.91 22.28
C GLU A 57 21.56 -5.89 23.40
N HIS A 58 21.95 -4.66 23.04
CA HIS A 58 22.10 -3.57 23.99
C HIS A 58 20.76 -3.10 24.60
N GLN A 59 19.68 -3.08 23.82
CA GLN A 59 18.35 -2.75 24.32
C GLN A 59 17.83 -3.83 25.27
N ARG A 60 18.05 -5.13 24.99
CA ARG A 60 17.70 -6.23 25.90
C ARG A 60 18.42 -6.11 27.24
N GLN A 61 19.71 -5.78 27.23
CA GLN A 61 20.50 -5.55 28.44
C GLN A 61 20.04 -4.32 29.25
N ALA A 62 19.33 -3.37 28.63
CA ALA A 62 18.78 -2.18 29.28
C ALA A 62 17.29 -2.32 29.64
N ALA A 63 16.54 -3.16 28.93
CA ALA A 63 15.10 -3.37 29.07
C ALA A 63 14.73 -4.26 30.27
N ASP A 64 15.69 -4.97 30.88
CA ASP A 64 15.50 -5.61 32.18
C ASP A 64 15.06 -4.61 33.28
N ASP A 65 15.27 -3.29 33.09
CA ASP A 65 14.85 -2.25 34.03
C ASP A 65 13.73 -1.31 33.51
N ILE A 66 13.34 -1.35 32.23
CA ILE A 66 12.34 -0.40 31.68
C ILE A 66 11.46 -1.08 30.61
N ARG A 67 10.19 -1.33 30.97
CA ARG A 67 9.13 -1.68 30.01
C ARG A 67 8.90 -0.50 29.04
N PRO A 68 9.09 -0.66 27.72
CA PRO A 68 8.67 0.35 26.76
C PRO A 68 7.14 0.47 26.78
N GLY A 69 6.62 1.71 26.76
CA GLY A 69 5.20 1.97 26.58
C GLY A 69 4.75 1.42 25.22
N GLY A 70 3.92 0.37 25.26
CA GLY A 70 3.42 -0.35 24.09
C GLY A 70 2.44 0.51 23.28
N GLY A 71 2.91 1.11 22.20
CA GLY A 71 2.07 1.67 21.14
C GLY A 71 1.94 0.68 20.00
N SER A 72 0.75 0.59 19.41
CA SER A 72 0.54 -0.12 18.14
C SER A 72 1.36 0.52 17.03
N CYS A 73 1.97 -0.28 16.16
CA CYS A 73 2.62 0.19 14.94
C CYS A 73 1.78 -0.23 13.73
N VAL A 74 1.44 0.73 12.88
CA VAL A 74 0.62 0.50 11.68
C VAL A 74 1.41 0.95 10.46
N LEU A 75 1.56 0.04 9.49
CA LEU A 75 2.12 0.31 8.18
C LEU A 75 1.03 0.10 7.13
N GLN A 76 0.93 0.98 6.15
CA GLN A 76 -0.01 0.87 5.04
C GLN A 76 0.66 1.20 3.73
N TRP A 77 0.35 0.45 2.67
CA TRP A 77 0.88 0.67 1.33
C TRP A 77 -0.12 0.22 0.25
N ASN A 78 0.05 0.75 -0.96
CA ASN A 78 -0.78 0.43 -2.12
C ASN A 78 0.10 -0.28 -3.16
N PRO A 79 0.21 -1.62 -3.10
CA PRO A 79 0.92 -2.37 -4.12
C PRO A 79 0.23 -2.23 -5.49
N PRO A 80 0.99 -2.12 -6.59
CA PRO A 80 0.41 -2.02 -7.93
C PRO A 80 -0.37 -3.30 -8.28
N GLY A 81 -1.54 -3.13 -8.90
CA GLY A 81 -2.37 -4.24 -9.39
C GLY A 81 -2.95 -5.16 -8.30
N THR A 82 -2.90 -4.76 -7.03
CA THR A 82 -3.54 -5.51 -5.93
C THR A 82 -4.16 -4.57 -4.91
N PRO A 83 -5.11 -5.04 -4.07
CA PRO A 83 -5.74 -4.16 -3.10
C PRO A 83 -4.74 -3.55 -2.10
N PRO A 84 -5.04 -2.35 -1.56
CA PRO A 84 -4.29 -1.75 -0.46
C PRO A 84 -4.04 -2.74 0.67
N ARG A 85 -2.87 -2.62 1.29
CA ARG A 85 -2.38 -3.50 2.35
C ARG A 85 -2.11 -2.72 3.61
N ARG A 86 -2.38 -3.36 4.74
CA ARG A 86 -2.06 -2.82 6.05
C ARG A 86 -1.42 -3.91 6.91
N LEU A 87 -0.37 -3.55 7.62
CA LEU A 87 0.26 -4.36 8.65
C LEU A 87 0.07 -3.67 9.98
N VAL A 88 -0.45 -4.40 10.96
CA VAL A 88 -0.61 -3.91 12.34
C VAL A 88 0.22 -4.78 13.27
N LEU A 89 1.05 -4.14 14.07
CA LEU A 89 1.86 -4.75 15.12
C LEU A 89 1.37 -4.22 16.46
N ASP A 90 0.72 -5.08 17.23
CA ASP A 90 0.20 -4.74 18.55
C ASP A 90 0.94 -5.49 19.64
N PRO A 91 1.18 -4.90 20.82
CA PRO A 91 1.64 -5.66 21.96
C PRO A 91 0.59 -6.73 22.29
N ASP A 92 1.04 -7.95 22.53
CA ASP A 92 0.14 -9.00 23.03
C ASP A 92 -0.38 -8.60 24.42
N SER A 93 -1.60 -9.01 24.70
CA SER A 93 -2.30 -8.85 25.98
C SER A 93 -1.50 -9.35 27.19
N GLY A 94 -0.59 -10.33 26.99
CA GLY A 94 0.32 -10.84 28.02
C GLY A 94 1.56 -9.96 28.27
N GLY A 95 1.86 -9.00 27.40
CA GLY A 95 3.00 -8.08 27.52
C GLY A 95 4.38 -8.69 27.21
N ASP A 96 4.44 -9.99 26.88
CA ASP A 96 5.69 -10.73 26.62
C ASP A 96 5.95 -10.96 25.12
N GLY A 97 5.17 -10.32 24.25
CA GLY A 97 5.29 -10.48 22.80
C GLY A 97 4.44 -9.48 22.04
N TRP A 98 4.44 -9.62 20.72
CA TRP A 98 3.64 -8.82 19.81
C TRP A 98 2.82 -9.73 18.91
N THR A 99 1.69 -9.21 18.44
CA THR A 99 0.90 -9.82 17.37
C THR A 99 1.11 -9.03 16.10
N ARG A 100 1.33 -9.75 15.00
CA ARG A 100 1.42 -9.21 13.65
C ARG A 100 0.16 -9.58 12.91
N ARG A 101 -0.58 -8.59 12.41
CA ARG A 101 -1.80 -8.78 11.60
C ARG A 101 -1.59 -8.21 10.22
N GLU A 102 -1.78 -9.02 9.20
CA GLU A 102 -1.78 -8.60 7.80
C GLU A 102 -3.23 -8.44 7.34
N LEU A 103 -3.54 -7.26 6.81
CA LEU A 103 -4.86 -6.90 6.33
C LEU A 103 -4.83 -6.48 4.86
N GLU A 104 -5.90 -6.81 4.17
CA GLU A 104 -6.18 -6.46 2.78
C GLU A 104 -7.45 -5.63 2.72
N TRP A 105 -7.43 -4.57 1.93
CA TRP A 105 -8.62 -3.76 1.71
C TRP A 105 -9.60 -4.47 0.78
N THR A 106 -10.86 -4.46 1.15
CA THR A 106 -11.93 -5.13 0.39
C THR A 106 -12.78 -4.17 -0.43
N GLY A 107 -12.53 -2.86 -0.38
CA GLY A 107 -13.42 -1.84 -0.93
C GLY A 107 -14.48 -1.35 0.05
N SER A 108 -14.75 -2.07 1.15
CA SER A 108 -15.66 -1.66 2.22
C SER A 108 -15.00 -1.60 3.60
N GLY A 109 -13.91 -2.35 3.77
CA GLY A 109 -13.16 -2.41 5.02
C GLY A 109 -11.91 -3.27 4.91
N TRP A 110 -11.18 -3.37 6.02
CA TRP A 110 -10.00 -4.24 6.13
C TRP A 110 -10.38 -5.67 6.50
N ARG A 111 -9.95 -6.62 5.68
CA ARG A 111 -10.05 -8.06 5.95
C ARG A 111 -8.70 -8.59 6.42
N MET A 112 -8.69 -9.36 7.51
CA MET A 112 -7.48 -10.04 7.96
C MET A 112 -7.15 -11.22 7.04
N CYS A 113 -5.91 -11.27 6.56
CA CYS A 113 -5.42 -12.35 5.69
C CYS A 113 -4.24 -13.12 6.31
N GLY A 114 -3.58 -12.54 7.32
CA GLY A 114 -2.50 -13.18 8.05
C GLY A 114 -2.47 -12.75 9.51
N HIS A 115 -2.04 -13.65 10.38
CA HIS A 115 -1.87 -13.40 11.81
C HIS A 115 -0.74 -14.27 12.35
N ASP A 116 0.24 -13.63 12.98
CA ASP A 116 1.37 -14.30 13.62
C ASP A 116 1.69 -13.69 14.98
N THR A 117 2.38 -14.46 15.82
CA THR A 117 2.98 -13.96 17.06
C THR A 117 4.47 -13.69 16.83
N VAL A 118 4.94 -12.53 17.28
CA VAL A 118 6.34 -12.10 17.13
C VAL A 118 6.94 -11.93 18.52
N HIS A 119 7.93 -12.78 18.82
CA HIS A 119 8.64 -12.77 20.10
C HIS A 119 9.95 -11.95 20.06
N ASP A 120 10.44 -11.62 18.87
CA ASP A 120 11.66 -10.85 18.67
C ASP A 120 11.38 -9.62 17.81
N VAL A 121 11.18 -8.48 18.46
CA VAL A 121 10.72 -7.25 17.81
C VAL A 121 11.72 -6.13 18.09
N ALA A 122 12.59 -5.86 17.12
CA ALA A 122 13.42 -4.66 17.09
C ALA A 122 12.67 -3.51 16.39
N ILE A 123 11.51 -3.09 16.90
CA ILE A 123 10.83 -1.90 16.35
C ILE A 123 11.47 -0.67 17.01
N SER A 124 12.37 -0.01 16.29
CA SER A 124 12.77 1.36 16.61
C SER A 124 11.86 2.33 15.84
N ALA A 125 10.84 2.86 16.52
CA ALA A 125 10.08 3.98 15.99
C ALA A 125 10.92 5.26 16.17
N PRO A 126 11.11 6.09 15.12
CA PRO A 126 11.71 7.41 15.29
C PRO A 126 10.89 8.24 16.29
N ALA A 127 11.56 9.10 17.05
CA ALA A 127 10.91 9.91 18.11
C ALA A 127 9.86 10.90 17.56
N GLU A 128 9.88 11.17 16.26
CA GLU A 128 8.89 11.97 15.54
C GLU A 128 8.28 11.13 14.41
N PRO A 129 6.94 11.15 14.22
CA PRO A 129 6.29 10.52 13.09
C PRO A 129 6.80 11.15 11.79
N ARG A 130 7.57 10.40 11.02
CA ARG A 130 8.09 10.85 9.71
C ARG A 130 7.07 10.73 8.59
N TYR A 131 6.00 9.96 8.82
CA TYR A 131 4.96 9.68 7.85
C TYR A 131 3.60 10.05 8.44
N PRO A 132 2.65 10.52 7.61
CA PRO A 132 1.30 10.77 8.06
C PRO A 132 0.68 9.49 8.61
N ASP A 133 -0.25 9.65 9.55
CA ASP A 133 -1.02 8.52 10.05
C ASP A 133 -1.71 7.81 8.88
N PRO A 134 -1.71 6.46 8.87
CA PRO A 134 -2.35 5.70 7.81
C PRO A 134 -3.85 5.99 7.79
N VAL A 135 -4.35 6.44 6.65
CA VAL A 135 -5.77 6.74 6.42
C VAL A 135 -6.41 5.59 5.64
N ASP A 136 -7.63 5.21 6.02
CA ASP A 136 -8.39 4.21 5.28
C ASP A 136 -8.62 4.68 3.83
N PRO A 137 -8.40 3.80 2.82
CA PRO A 137 -8.77 4.11 1.44
C PRO A 137 -10.28 4.42 1.33
N PRO A 138 -10.70 5.24 0.35
CA PRO A 138 -12.12 5.46 0.11
C PRO A 138 -12.81 4.14 -0.22
N THR A 139 -14.03 3.96 0.30
CA THR A 139 -14.84 2.81 -0.04
C THR A 139 -15.27 2.87 -1.51
N LEU A 140 -15.57 1.71 -2.09
CA LEU A 140 -16.10 1.64 -3.44
C LEU A 140 -17.41 2.42 -3.56
N ASP A 141 -18.28 2.39 -2.54
CA ASP A 141 -19.49 3.21 -2.52
C ASP A 141 -19.18 4.71 -2.55
N THR A 142 -18.21 5.17 -1.76
CA THR A 142 -17.76 6.56 -1.77
C THR A 142 -17.24 6.97 -3.15
N LEU A 143 -16.45 6.10 -3.79
CA LEU A 143 -15.92 6.33 -5.12
C LEU A 143 -17.01 6.41 -6.19
N LEU A 144 -18.01 5.52 -6.10
CA LEU A 144 -19.16 5.53 -7.00
C LEU A 144 -20.03 6.77 -6.81
N GLU A 145 -20.14 7.28 -5.59
CA GLU A 145 -20.80 8.56 -5.32
C GLU A 145 -20.07 9.74 -5.95
N TRP A 146 -18.72 9.73 -5.95
CA TRP A 146 -17.94 10.82 -6.54
C TRP A 146 -18.11 10.95 -8.05
N ILE A 147 -18.28 9.83 -8.76
CA ILE A 147 -18.49 9.88 -10.22
C ILE A 147 -19.96 10.11 -10.62
N ARG A 148 -20.92 10.01 -9.69
CA ARG A 148 -22.34 10.24 -9.99
C ARG A 148 -22.62 11.70 -10.29
N GLY A 149 -23.48 11.93 -11.28
CA GLY A 149 -23.83 13.29 -11.71
C GLY A 149 -22.71 14.06 -12.41
N THR A 150 -21.53 13.46 -12.65
CA THR A 150 -20.44 14.12 -13.36
C THR A 150 -20.60 14.03 -14.88
N TRP A 151 -21.36 13.05 -15.38
CA TRP A 151 -21.54 12.79 -16.81
C TRP A 151 -21.95 13.98 -17.70
N PRO A 152 -22.75 14.96 -17.24
CA PRO A 152 -23.07 16.14 -18.04
C PRO A 152 -21.88 17.08 -18.29
N HIS A 153 -20.82 17.03 -17.48
CA HIS A 153 -19.63 17.88 -17.61
C HIS A 153 -18.77 17.45 -18.80
N PRO A 154 -18.19 18.38 -19.58
CA PRO A 154 -17.48 18.07 -20.83
C PRO A 154 -16.42 16.96 -20.69
N ASP A 155 -15.79 16.88 -19.53
CA ASP A 155 -14.89 15.81 -19.14
C ASP A 155 -15.37 15.23 -17.79
N PRO A 156 -16.14 14.13 -17.80
CA PRO A 156 -16.70 13.56 -16.59
C PRO A 156 -15.69 12.68 -15.85
N ASP A 157 -15.80 12.65 -14.53
CA ASP A 157 -15.03 11.74 -13.69
C ASP A 157 -15.50 10.29 -13.86
N VAL A 158 -14.54 9.37 -13.96
CA VAL A 158 -14.75 7.92 -14.09
C VAL A 158 -13.88 7.17 -13.09
N LEU A 159 -14.26 5.95 -12.74
CA LEU A 159 -13.41 5.05 -11.97
C LEU A 159 -12.61 4.17 -12.91
N VAL A 160 -11.30 4.11 -12.69
CA VAL A 160 -10.36 3.36 -13.51
C VAL A 160 -9.71 2.28 -12.65
N PHE A 161 -9.90 1.02 -13.07
CA PHE A 161 -9.15 -0.13 -12.60
C PHE A 161 -7.95 -0.33 -13.53
N ASP A 162 -6.75 -0.28 -12.99
CA ASP A 162 -5.53 -0.46 -13.77
C ASP A 162 -5.46 -1.84 -14.42
N SER A 163 -4.79 -1.94 -15.56
CA SER A 163 -4.48 -3.24 -16.15
C SER A 163 -3.50 -4.01 -15.27
N THR A 164 -3.62 -5.32 -15.31
CA THR A 164 -2.72 -6.26 -14.65
C THR A 164 -2.15 -7.22 -15.68
N ALA A 165 -1.30 -8.17 -15.24
CA ALA A 165 -0.80 -9.22 -16.14
C ALA A 165 -1.92 -10.10 -16.74
N THR A 166 -3.12 -10.12 -16.15
CA THR A 166 -4.21 -11.02 -16.52
C THR A 166 -5.54 -10.31 -16.83
N ALA A 167 -5.63 -8.99 -16.62
CA ALA A 167 -6.85 -8.22 -16.84
C ALA A 167 -6.52 -6.88 -17.51
N GLU A 168 -7.33 -6.47 -18.47
CA GLU A 168 -7.21 -5.17 -19.14
C GLU A 168 -7.73 -4.03 -18.27
N GLN A 169 -7.40 -2.79 -18.65
CA GLN A 169 -7.89 -1.62 -17.93
C GLN A 169 -9.43 -1.57 -17.99
N GLY A 170 -10.07 -1.52 -16.83
CA GLY A 170 -11.52 -1.43 -16.69
C GLY A 170 -11.93 -0.01 -16.29
N VAL A 171 -12.95 0.54 -16.93
CA VAL A 171 -13.45 1.89 -16.64
C VAL A 171 -14.94 1.84 -16.32
N VAL A 172 -15.32 2.44 -15.19
CA VAL A 172 -16.71 2.62 -14.77
C VAL A 172 -17.09 4.08 -14.93
N ALA A 173 -18.13 4.33 -15.71
CA ALA A 173 -18.74 5.65 -15.86
C ALA A 173 -20.17 5.64 -15.33
N ALA A 174 -20.60 6.73 -14.70
CA ALA A 174 -21.99 6.91 -14.25
C ALA A 174 -22.78 7.74 -15.29
N VAL A 175 -23.26 7.09 -16.34
CA VAL A 175 -23.98 7.74 -17.44
C VAL A 175 -25.45 7.90 -17.08
N ASP A 176 -25.89 9.14 -16.84
CA ASP A 176 -27.26 9.45 -16.38
C ASP A 176 -27.66 8.62 -15.12
N ASP A 177 -26.73 8.53 -14.16
CA ASP A 177 -26.79 7.71 -12.93
C ASP A 177 -26.80 6.19 -13.13
N GLU A 178 -26.72 5.70 -14.37
CA GLU A 178 -26.49 4.30 -14.69
C GLU A 178 -24.98 4.01 -14.69
N LEU A 179 -24.55 3.10 -13.82
CA LEU A 179 -23.17 2.64 -13.77
C LEU A 179 -22.91 1.70 -14.96
N ARG A 180 -21.97 2.07 -15.81
CA ARG A 180 -21.55 1.31 -16.99
C ARG A 180 -20.08 0.97 -16.86
N TYR A 181 -19.76 -0.32 -16.85
CA TYR A 181 -18.38 -0.79 -16.89
C TYR A 181 -17.99 -1.14 -18.32
N ARG A 182 -16.74 -0.84 -18.68
CA ARG A 182 -16.15 -1.23 -19.96
C ARG A 182 -14.65 -1.49 -19.81
N GLU A 183 -14.18 -2.59 -20.36
CA GLU A 183 -12.75 -2.83 -20.58
C GLU A 183 -12.24 -2.11 -21.83
N GLN A 184 -10.98 -1.70 -21.79
CA GLN A 184 -10.33 -0.92 -22.85
C GLN A 184 -10.42 -1.59 -24.23
N ASP A 185 -10.20 -2.90 -24.30
CA ASP A 185 -10.22 -3.69 -25.54
C ASP A 185 -11.61 -4.24 -25.90
N SER A 186 -12.53 -4.27 -24.94
CA SER A 186 -13.90 -4.73 -25.16
C SER A 186 -14.63 -3.81 -26.14
N HIS A 187 -15.46 -4.42 -26.98
CA HIS A 187 -16.34 -3.69 -27.89
C HIS A 187 -17.65 -3.24 -27.24
N GLN A 188 -17.98 -3.78 -26.07
CA GLN A 188 -19.24 -3.52 -25.37
C GLN A 188 -18.98 -3.03 -23.95
N TRP A 189 -19.91 -2.22 -23.46
CA TRP A 189 -20.03 -1.93 -22.04
C TRP A 189 -21.20 -2.75 -21.48
N TYR A 190 -21.19 -3.00 -20.18
CA TYR A 190 -22.31 -3.62 -19.49
C TYR A 190 -22.77 -2.75 -18.32
N THR A 191 -24.06 -2.80 -18.03
CA THR A 191 -24.63 -2.14 -16.86
C THR A 191 -24.17 -2.88 -15.62
N VAL A 192 -23.58 -2.16 -14.66
CA VAL A 192 -23.26 -2.70 -13.34
C VAL A 192 -24.56 -2.80 -12.56
N THR A 193 -25.17 -3.99 -12.60
CA THR A 193 -26.42 -4.29 -11.87
C THR A 193 -26.14 -4.83 -10.48
N ASP A 194 -25.03 -5.56 -10.33
CA ASP A 194 -24.55 -6.08 -9.07
C ASP A 194 -23.21 -5.41 -8.72
N LYS A 195 -23.15 -4.79 -7.53
CA LYS A 195 -21.92 -4.16 -7.04
C LYS A 195 -20.85 -5.19 -6.69
N GLU A 196 -21.21 -6.44 -6.45
CA GLU A 196 -20.25 -7.53 -6.18
C GLU A 196 -19.26 -7.72 -7.34
N GLU A 197 -19.65 -7.42 -8.58
CA GLU A 197 -18.74 -7.45 -9.74
C GLU A 197 -17.60 -6.44 -9.59
N LEU A 198 -17.88 -5.23 -9.09
CA LEU A 198 -16.86 -4.21 -8.88
C LEU A 198 -15.94 -4.54 -7.70
N TYR A 199 -16.46 -5.22 -6.67
CA TYR A 199 -15.62 -5.75 -5.59
C TYR A 199 -14.68 -6.85 -6.10
N HIS A 200 -15.15 -7.69 -7.02
CA HIS A 200 -14.31 -8.69 -7.67
C HIS A 200 -13.19 -8.05 -8.51
N HIS A 201 -13.49 -7.02 -9.31
CA HIS A 201 -12.47 -6.25 -10.03
C HIS A 201 -11.46 -5.60 -9.09
N LEU A 202 -11.90 -5.06 -7.95
CA LEU A 202 -11.00 -4.53 -6.92
C LEU A 202 -10.04 -5.60 -6.39
N GLN A 203 -10.50 -6.83 -6.16
CA GLN A 203 -9.64 -7.91 -5.70
C GLN A 203 -8.59 -8.31 -6.74
N GLN A 204 -8.92 -8.20 -8.03
CA GLN A 204 -8.03 -8.59 -9.13
C GLN A 204 -7.06 -7.49 -9.56
N GLN A 205 -7.51 -6.24 -9.57
CA GLN A 205 -6.80 -5.10 -10.16
C GLN A 205 -6.37 -4.06 -9.12
N GLY A 206 -6.85 -4.18 -7.89
CA GLY A 206 -6.59 -3.24 -6.81
C GLY A 206 -7.61 -2.11 -6.72
N GLN A 207 -7.28 -1.12 -5.89
CA GLN A 207 -8.17 0.02 -5.66
C GLN A 207 -8.29 0.86 -6.94
N PRO A 208 -9.51 1.11 -7.45
CA PRO A 208 -9.69 1.98 -8.60
C PRO A 208 -9.41 3.44 -8.23
N ALA A 209 -8.91 4.21 -9.18
CA ALA A 209 -8.70 5.65 -9.06
C ALA A 209 -9.84 6.42 -9.74
N VAL A 210 -10.21 7.57 -9.19
CA VAL A 210 -11.01 8.55 -9.93
C VAL A 210 -10.09 9.30 -10.88
N GLN A 211 -10.44 9.32 -12.16
CA GLN A 211 -9.73 10.06 -13.20
C GLN A 211 -10.73 10.74 -14.12
N SER A 212 -10.29 11.77 -14.83
CA SER A 212 -11.11 12.38 -15.87
C SER A 212 -11.20 11.43 -17.06
N LEU A 213 -12.34 11.34 -17.73
CA LEU A 213 -12.50 10.45 -18.89
C LEU A 213 -11.45 10.73 -19.98
N SER A 214 -11.05 11.99 -20.18
CA SER A 214 -10.03 12.38 -21.14
C SER A 214 -8.62 11.84 -20.84
N GLU A 215 -8.35 11.45 -19.59
CA GLU A 215 -7.10 10.82 -19.16
C GLU A 215 -7.08 9.32 -19.47
N THR A 216 -8.23 8.75 -19.84
CA THR A 216 -8.36 7.36 -20.24
C THR A 216 -8.28 7.21 -21.77
N PRO A 217 -7.97 6.01 -22.29
CA PRO A 217 -8.08 5.71 -23.72
C PRO A 217 -9.53 5.66 -24.24
N LEU A 218 -10.52 5.79 -23.36
CA LEU A 218 -11.94 5.69 -23.69
C LEU A 218 -12.58 7.07 -23.89
N THR A 219 -13.69 7.08 -24.61
CA THR A 219 -14.45 8.26 -24.97
C THR A 219 -15.93 8.06 -24.64
N ARG A 220 -16.67 9.17 -24.55
CA ARG A 220 -18.12 9.12 -24.28
C ARG A 220 -18.89 8.20 -25.23
N LEU A 221 -18.49 8.16 -26.50
CA LEU A 221 -19.11 7.33 -27.53
C LEU A 221 -19.00 5.82 -27.24
N GLN A 222 -18.08 5.39 -26.38
CA GLN A 222 -17.94 3.99 -25.99
C GLN A 222 -18.85 3.61 -24.81
N PHE A 223 -19.47 4.59 -24.16
CA PHE A 223 -20.41 4.38 -23.05
C PHE A 223 -21.85 4.75 -23.41
N THR A 224 -22.10 5.60 -24.42
CA THR A 224 -23.45 6.05 -24.80
C THR A 224 -24.31 5.11 -25.67
N PRO A 225 -23.78 4.26 -26.57
CA PRO A 225 -24.63 3.43 -27.43
C PRO A 225 -25.43 2.46 -26.55
N SER A 226 -26.73 2.29 -26.77
CA SER A 226 -27.50 1.25 -26.08
C SER A 226 -26.77 -0.08 -26.18
N PRO A 227 -26.81 -0.94 -25.14
CA PRO A 227 -26.25 -2.28 -25.27
C PRO A 227 -26.98 -2.90 -26.45
N LEU A 228 -26.23 -3.36 -27.46
CA LEU A 228 -26.84 -4.15 -28.53
C LEU A 228 -27.45 -5.35 -27.81
N THR A 229 -28.78 -5.33 -27.64
CA THR A 229 -29.55 -6.51 -27.26
C THR A 229 -29.05 -7.63 -28.13
N ASN A 230 -28.57 -8.71 -27.51
CA ASN A 230 -28.31 -9.96 -28.22
C ASN A 230 -29.56 -10.24 -29.07
N ASP A 231 -29.41 -10.08 -30.39
CA ASP A 231 -30.42 -10.50 -31.34
C ASP A 231 -30.30 -12.03 -31.33
N ASP A 232 -31.34 -12.69 -30.83
CA ASP A 232 -31.50 -14.13 -30.89
C ASP A 232 -31.25 -14.62 -32.33
N GLY A 233 -30.32 -15.57 -32.48
CA GLY A 233 -30.08 -16.32 -33.71
C GLY A 233 -29.73 -17.76 -33.41
#